data_AF-A0A7Y3BVD0-F1
#
_entry.id   AF-A0A7Y3BVD0-F1
#
_cell.length_a   1.000
_cell.length_b   1.000
_cell.length_c   1.000
_cell.angle_alpha   90.00
_cell.angle_beta   90.00
_cell.angle_gamma   90.00
#
_symmetry.space_group_name_H-M   'P 1'
#
loop_
_entity.id
_entity.type
_entity.pdbx_description
1 polymer ?
#
loop_
_entity_poly.entity_id
_entity_poly.type
_entity_poly.pdbx_seq_one_letter_code
_entity_poly.pdbx_strand_id
1 'polypeptide(L)' 'LVIFGYFGFLVVDGFIGRSLRSVAIAVLAALLYGSIQWGALPTAGAGVSWEGHLFGLIAGGYIAYARSKSLASSNDP' A
#
# COMPACT_ATOMS: atom_id res chain seq x y z
N LEU A 1 -2.98 -5.77 -9.95
CA LEU A 1 -3.05 -6.54 -8.69
C LEU A 1 -1.76 -6.45 -7.85
N VAL A 2 -0.65 -7.09 -8.22
CA VAL A 2 0.58 -7.14 -7.38
C VAL A 2 1.16 -5.75 -7.07
N ILE A 3 1.28 -4.90 -8.09
CA ILE A 3 1.78 -3.52 -7.94
C ILE A 3 0.91 -2.71 -6.98
N PHE A 4 -0.41 -2.90 -7.05
CA PHE A 4 -1.39 -2.21 -6.21
C PHE A 4 -1.30 -2.69 -4.75
N GLY A 5 -1.13 -4.00 -4.54
CA GLY A 5 -0.88 -4.53 -3.19
C GLY A 5 0.44 -4.06 -2.60
N TYR A 6 1.52 -4.07 -3.38
CA TYR A 6 2.81 -3.58 -2.89
C TYR A 6 2.78 -2.07 -2.60
N PHE A 7 2.12 -1.29 -3.45
CA PHE A 7 1.90 0.14 -3.24
C PHE A 7 1.11 0.39 -1.95
N GLY A 8 -0.02 -0.30 -1.75
CA GLY A 8 -0.82 -0.20 -0.52
C GLY A 8 -0.02 -0.58 0.73
N PHE A 9 0.79 -1.64 0.64
CA PHE A 9 1.71 -2.03 1.71
C PHE A 9 2.71 -0.93 2.04
N LEU A 10 3.45 -0.41 1.06
CA LEU A 10 4.47 0.61 1.29
C LEU A 10 3.91 1.92 1.84
N VAL A 11 2.77 2.37 1.32
CA VAL A 11 2.14 3.61 1.79
C VAL A 11 1.73 3.46 3.24
N VAL A 12 0.99 2.41 3.59
CA VAL A 12 0.56 2.17 4.97
C VAL A 12 1.76 1.91 5.89
N ASP A 13 2.78 1.20 5.41
CA ASP A 13 4.02 0.98 6.15
C ASP A 13 4.80 2.29 6.42
N GLY A 14 4.83 3.21 5.46
CA GLY A 14 5.40 4.54 5.66
C GLY A 14 4.60 5.39 6.64
N PHE A 15 3.27 5.28 6.64
CA PHE A 15 2.40 5.99 7.57
C PHE A 15 2.52 5.47 9.01
N ILE A 16 2.60 4.15 9.19
CA ILE A 16 2.68 3.52 10.51
C ILE A 16 4.13 3.46 11.01
N GLY A 17 5.06 3.17 10.10
CA GLY A 17 6.49 3.06 10.36
C GLY A 17 7.06 4.41 10.77
N ARG A 18 7.37 4.57 12.05
CA ARG A 18 7.98 5.77 12.65
C ARG A 18 9.45 5.99 12.24
N SER A 19 9.87 5.48 11.08
CA SER A 19 11.24 5.59 10.59
C SER A 19 11.31 6.47 9.34
N LEU A 20 12.32 7.35 9.27
CA LEU A 20 12.53 8.22 8.12
C LEU A 20 12.70 7.42 6.82
N ARG A 21 13.28 6.22 6.89
CA ARG A 21 13.44 5.31 5.76
C ARG A 21 12.10 4.82 5.22
N SER A 22 11.18 4.38 6.08
CA SER A 22 9.84 3.93 5.67
C SER A 22 9.07 5.06 4.99
N VAL A 23 9.12 6.27 5.57
CA VAL A 23 8.48 7.46 4.99
C VAL A 23 9.08 7.80 3.62
N ALA A 24 10.41 7.82 3.49
CA ALA A 24 11.08 8.12 2.24
C ALA A 24 10.72 7.12 1.12
N ILE A 25 10.66 5.82 1.45
CA ILE A 25 10.26 4.78 0.49
C ILE A 25 8.80 4.95 0.08
N ALA A 26 7.89 5.22 1.03
CA ALA A 26 6.48 5.44 0.75
C ALA A 26 6.25 6.67 -0.15
N VAL A 27 6.94 7.77 0.15
CA VAL A 27 6.89 9.00 -0.66
C VAL A 27 7.41 8.73 -2.08
N LEU A 28 8.55 8.05 -2.20
CA LEU A 28 9.10 7.69 -3.51
C LEU A 28 8.13 6.81 -4.30
N ALA A 29 7.51 5.81 -3.67
CA ALA A 29 6.51 4.96 -4.29
C ALA A 29 5.28 5.77 -4.75
N ALA A 30 4.78 6.69 -3.91
CA ALA A 30 3.68 7.58 -4.25
C ALA A 30 3.99 8.47 -5.46
N LEU A 31 5.20 9.04 -5.53
CA LEU A 31 5.62 9.89 -6.64
C LEU A 31 5.78 9.12 -7.94
N LEU A 32 6.40 7.93 -7.89
CA LEU A 32 6.70 7.15 -9.09
C LEU A 32 5.49 6.36 -9.62
N TYR A 33 4.62 5.87 -8.72
CA TYR A 33 3.54 4.94 -9.07
C TYR A 33 2.13 5.44 -8.71
N GLY A 34 2.00 6.61 -8.07
CA GLY A 34 0.71 7.18 -7.69
C GLY A 34 -0.16 7.55 -8.88
N SER A 35 0.44 8.03 -9.98
CA SER A 35 -0.30 8.39 -11.20
C SER A 35 -0.95 7.18 -11.88
N ILE A 36 -0.33 6.01 -11.83
CA ILE A 36 -0.89 4.76 -12.36
C ILE A 36 -2.18 4.36 -11.63
N GLN A 37 -2.34 4.77 -10.37
CA GLN A 37 -3.56 4.48 -9.60
C GLN A 37 -4.79 5.18 -10.20
N TRP A 38 -4.62 6.33 -10.86
CA TRP A 38 -5.73 7.02 -11.55
C TRP A 38 -6.28 6.23 -12.74
N GLY A 39 -5.42 5.49 -13.44
CA GLY A 39 -5.83 4.60 -14.54
C GLY A 39 -6.55 3.33 -14.09
N ALA A 40 -6.62 3.08 -12.77
CA ALA A 40 -7.34 1.94 -12.20
C ALA A 40 -8.74 2.30 -11.67
N LEU A 41 -9.16 3.55 -11.84
CA LEU A 41 -10.51 3.96 -11.49
C LEU A 41 -11.56 3.24 -12.36
N PRO A 42 -12.79 3.05 -11.84
CA PRO A 42 -13.91 2.48 -12.61
C PRO A 42 -14.26 3.25 -13.89
N THR A 43 -13.73 4.45 -14.05
CA THR A 43 -13.94 5.35 -15.19
C THR A 43 -13.00 5.11 -16.37
N ALA A 44 -12.00 4.22 -16.23
CA ALA A 44 -10.95 4.01 -17.24
C ALA A 44 -11.39 3.20 -18.49
N GLY A 45 -12.60 2.64 -18.50
CA GLY A 45 -13.15 1.87 -19.64
C GLY A 45 -13.06 0.35 -19.49
N ALA A 46 -13.51 -0.38 -20.52
CA ALA A 46 -13.54 -1.84 -20.53
C ALA A 46 -12.14 -2.47 -20.66
N GLY A 47 -11.82 -3.43 -19.79
CA GLY A 47 -10.54 -4.17 -19.82
C GLY A 47 -9.67 -4.01 -18.56
N VAL A 48 -10.02 -3.09 -17.66
CA VAL A 48 -9.35 -2.91 -16.35
C VAL A 48 -10.22 -3.54 -15.26
N SER A 49 -9.70 -4.56 -14.55
CA SER A 49 -10.36 -5.07 -13.34
C SER A 49 -10.08 -4.11 -12.18
N TRP A 50 -11.02 -3.18 -11.98
CA TRP A 50 -10.95 -2.22 -10.88
C TRP A 50 -11.01 -2.93 -9.52
N GLU A 51 -11.84 -3.98 -9.40
CA GLU A 51 -12.04 -4.73 -8.17
C GLU A 51 -10.72 -5.37 -7.73
N GLY A 52 -9.97 -5.98 -8.66
CA GLY A 52 -8.67 -6.54 -8.37
C GLY A 52 -7.65 -5.48 -7.92
N HIS A 53 -7.72 -4.26 -8.45
CA HIS A 53 -6.87 -3.16 -7.99
C HIS A 53 -7.23 -2.68 -6.59
N LEU A 54 -8.52 -2.50 -6.30
CA LEU A 54 -9.01 -2.13 -4.97
C LEU A 54 -8.62 -3.17 -3.92
N PHE A 55 -8.97 -4.44 -4.16
CA PHE A 55 -8.67 -5.50 -3.20
C PHE A 55 -7.16 -5.70 -3.04
N GLY A 56 -6.37 -5.47 -4.10
CA GLY A 56 -4.92 -5.40 -4.01
C GLY A 56 -4.46 -4.32 -3.01
N LEU A 57 -4.88 -3.06 -3.20
CA LEU A 57 -4.53 -1.95 -2.32
C LEU A 57 -4.92 -2.22 -0.86
N ILE A 58 -6.15 -2.71 -0.64
CA ILE A 58 -6.66 -3.02 0.70
C ILE A 58 -5.86 -4.14 1.35
N ALA A 59 -5.62 -5.26 0.65
CA ALA A 59 -4.87 -6.38 1.19
C ALA A 59 -3.43 -5.98 1.55
N GLY A 60 -2.77 -5.21 0.70
CA GLY A 60 -1.43 -4.68 0.97
C GLY A 60 -1.37 -3.83 2.23
N GLY A 61 -2.29 -2.86 2.34
CA GLY A 61 -2.39 -2.01 3.52
C GLY A 61 -2.70 -2.78 4.79
N TYR A 62 -3.63 -3.74 4.72
CA TYR A 62 -3.97 -4.61 5.84
C TYR A 62 -2.76 -5.43 6.33
N ILE A 63 -1.97 -6.00 5.41
CA ILE A 63 -0.76 -6.75 5.76
C ILE A 63 0.26 -5.84 6.47
N ALA A 64 0.48 -4.61 6.00
CA ALA A 64 1.38 -3.66 6.66
C ALA A 64 0.91 -3.34 8.09
N TYR A 65 -0.39 -3.10 8.26
CA TYR A 65 -0.98 -2.86 9.59
C TYR A 65 -0.83 -4.07 10.52
N ALA A 66 -1.17 -5.26 10.05
CA ALA A 66 -1.05 -6.50 10.84
C ALA A 66 0.40 -6.77 11.27
N ARG A 67 1.36 -6.56 10.36
CA ARG A 67 2.80 -6.65 10.65
C ARG A 67 3.21 -5.69 11.77
N SER A 68 2.76 -4.45 11.72
CA SER A 68 3.06 -3.46 12.76
C SER A 68 2.49 -3.86 14.13
N LYS A 69 1.30 -4.48 14.17
CA LYS A 69 0.72 -4.99 15.42
C LYS A 69 1.52 -6.16 15.99
N SER A 70 1.97 -7.08 15.13
CA SER A 70 2.80 -8.22 15.54
C SER A 70 4.16 -7.78 16.13
N LEU A 71 4.79 -6.76 15.53
CA LEU A 71 6.03 -6.17 16.06
C LEU A 71 5.82 -5.43 17.38
N ALA A 72 4.63 -4.88 17.61
CA ALA A 72 4.29 -4.26 18.89
C ALA A 72 4.09 -5.33 19.98
N SER A 73 3.36 -6.41 19.68
CA SER A 73 3.12 -7.49 20.65
C SER A 73 4.35 -8.33 21.00
N SER A 74 5.32 -8.45 20.09
CA SER A 74 6.57 -9.15 20.37
C SER A 74 7.54 -8.37 21.26
N ASN A 75 7.27 -7.08 21.51
CA ASN A 75 8.07 -6.20 22.35
C ASN A 75 7.43 -5.93 23.72
N ASP A 76 6.33 -6.60 24.06
CA ASP A 76 5.80 -6.57 25.43
C ASP A 76 6.71 -7.42 26.35
N PRO A 77 7.17 -6.87 27.50
CA PRO A 77 8.16 -7.50 28.39
C PRO A 77 7.65 -8.71 29.17
#